data_AF-A0A920PWV2-F1
#
_entry.id   AF-A0A920PWV2-F1
#
_cell.length_a   1.000
_cell.length_b   1.000
_cell.length_c   1.000
_cell.angle_alpha   90.00
_cell.angle_beta   90.00
_cell.angle_gamma   90.00
#
_symmetry.space_group_name_H-M   'P 1'
#
loop_
_entity.id
_entity.type
_entity.pdbx_description
1 polymer ?
#
loop_
_entity_poly.entity_id
_entity_poly.type
_entity_poly.pdbx_seq_one_letter_code
_entity_poly.pdbx_strand_id
1 'polypeptide(L)'
;MVTRRFARLLYGESSFSPTTTLKGLGCYGSYALMQLVFIILIAASFSDLTVSNMAVIAGAWGISLTVGWLSILPPVGLGARDGLAFVLFSQVVDLPAASSIVVASRLVMLSTDLAFVIAVESTSKINIKSALFKNRFSKVRRLNT
;
A
#
# COMPACT_ATOMS: atom_id res chain seq x y z
N MET A 1 25.75 -6.29 30.14
CA MET A 1 24.90 -7.28 29.41
C MET A 1 23.52 -6.74 29.00
N VAL A 2 22.98 -5.68 29.61
CA VAL A 2 21.63 -5.14 29.30
C VAL A 2 21.56 -4.39 27.96
N THR A 3 22.63 -3.69 27.57
CA THR A 3 22.72 -2.93 26.32
C THR A 3 22.61 -3.78 25.05
N ARG A 4 23.12 -5.02 25.07
CA ARG A 4 22.99 -5.95 23.92
C ARG A 4 21.56 -6.43 23.69
N ARG A 5 20.69 -6.47 24.71
CA ARG A 5 19.28 -6.89 24.56
C ARG A 5 18.40 -5.77 24.03
N PHE A 6 18.65 -4.52 24.43
CA PHE A 6 17.94 -3.35 23.89
C PHE A 6 18.29 -3.08 22.43
N ALA A 7 19.57 -3.22 22.06
CA ALA A 7 19.99 -3.13 20.66
C ALA A 7 19.35 -4.23 19.79
N ARG A 8 19.18 -5.45 20.33
CA ARG A 8 18.52 -6.56 19.62
C ARG A 8 17.00 -6.40 19.48
N LEU A 9 16.36 -5.59 20.33
CA LEU A 9 14.94 -5.22 20.24
C LEU A 9 14.71 -4.10 19.22
N LEU A 10 15.63 -3.14 19.12
CA LEU A 10 15.54 -2.03 18.15
C LEU A 10 15.97 -2.44 16.73
N TYR A 11 16.96 -3.32 16.61
CA TYR A 11 17.44 -3.88 15.34
C TYR A 11 16.89 -5.28 15.07
N GLY A 12 15.69 -5.59 15.63
CA GLY A 12 15.04 -6.90 15.65
C GLY A 12 15.59 -7.84 14.59
N GLU A 13 16.24 -8.93 15.02
CA GLU A 13 17.07 -9.84 14.19
C GLU A 13 16.50 -10.05 12.79
N SER A 14 16.78 -9.08 11.93
CA SER A 14 16.40 -9.10 10.54
C SER A 14 17.48 -9.93 9.92
N SER A 15 17.25 -11.24 9.89
CA SER A 15 17.88 -12.08 8.91
C SER A 15 17.44 -11.51 7.56
N PHE A 16 18.20 -10.52 7.06
CA PHE A 16 18.10 -9.92 5.74
C PHE A 16 18.42 -11.03 4.74
N SER A 17 17.50 -11.98 4.60
CA SER A 17 17.57 -12.92 3.50
C SER A 17 17.30 -12.11 2.24
N PRO A 18 18.20 -12.14 1.25
CA PRO A 18 17.98 -11.43 -0.01
C PRO A 18 16.65 -11.84 -0.66
N THR A 19 16.16 -13.05 -0.36
CA THR A 19 14.86 -13.54 -0.82
C THR A 19 13.66 -12.81 -0.22
N THR A 20 13.70 -12.38 1.05
CA THR A 20 12.63 -11.58 1.67
C THR A 20 12.70 -10.12 1.22
N THR A 21 13.90 -9.57 1.06
CA THR A 21 14.07 -8.21 0.51
C THR A 21 13.56 -8.11 -0.92
N LEU A 22 13.85 -9.10 -1.78
CA LEU A 22 13.37 -9.13 -3.16
C LEU A 22 11.84 -9.26 -3.23
N LYS A 23 11.24 -10.10 -2.37
CA LYS A 23 9.78 -10.22 -2.25
C LYS A 23 9.13 -8.91 -1.78
N GLY A 24 9.73 -8.25 -0.79
CA GLY A 24 9.27 -6.96 -0.30
C GLY A 24 9.32 -5.88 -1.38
N LEU A 25 10.43 -5.79 -2.12
CA LEU A 25 10.59 -4.86 -3.24
C LEU A 25 9.57 -5.13 -4.35
N GLY A 26 9.34 -6.41 -4.67
CA GLY A 26 8.34 -6.82 -5.66
C GLY A 26 6.92 -6.41 -5.26
N CYS A 27 6.50 -6.71 -4.03
CA CYS A 27 5.18 -6.32 -3.51
C CYS A 27 5.01 -4.79 -3.44
N TYR A 28 6.06 -4.07 -3.06
CA TYR A 28 6.00 -2.61 -2.97
C TYR A 28 5.99 -1.95 -4.34
N GLY A 29 6.80 -2.45 -5.27
CA GLY A 29 6.82 -1.99 -6.66
C GLY A 29 5.50 -2.25 -7.38
N SER A 30 4.91 -3.45 -7.20
CA SER A 30 3.60 -3.76 -7.80
C SER A 30 2.49 -2.88 -7.22
N TYR A 31 2.52 -2.58 -5.92
CA TYR A 31 1.58 -1.65 -5.29
C TYR A 31 1.71 -0.23 -5.86
N ALA A 32 2.95 0.28 -6.00
CA ALA A 32 3.20 1.60 -6.58
C ALA A 32 2.74 1.68 -8.05
N LEU A 33 3.00 0.64 -8.85
CA LEU A 33 2.54 0.56 -10.24
C LEU A 33 1.01 0.52 -10.34
N MET A 34 0.35 -0.28 -9.48
CA MET A 34 -1.09 -0.35 -9.43
C MET A 34 -1.70 1.03 -9.14
N GLN A 35 -1.16 1.76 -8.16
CA GLN A 35 -1.60 3.13 -7.86
C GLN A 35 -1.41 4.10 -9.03
N LEU A 36 -0.30 3.98 -9.75
CA LEU A 36 0.01 4.82 -10.91
C LEU A 36 -0.94 4.54 -12.09
N VAL A 37 -1.35 3.29 -12.29
CA VAL A 37 -2.36 2.94 -13.30
C VAL A 37 -3.74 3.50 -12.91
N PHE A 38 -4.13 3.38 -11.64
CA PHE A 38 -5.42 3.91 -11.17
C PHE A 38 -5.50 5.43 -11.26
N ILE A 39 -4.45 6.18 -10.92
CA ILE A 39 -4.52 7.64 -11.01
C ILE A 39 -4.69 8.12 -12.46
N ILE A 40 -4.05 7.45 -13.43
CA ILE A 40 -4.21 7.77 -14.85
C ILE A 40 -5.63 7.41 -15.33
N LEU A 41 -6.16 6.24 -14.94
CA LEU A 41 -7.53 5.83 -15.27
C LEU A 41 -8.57 6.80 -14.71
N ILE A 42 -8.41 7.23 -13.45
CA ILE A 42 -9.28 8.22 -12.81
C ILE A 42 -9.17 9.54 -13.55
N ALA A 43 -7.97 10.02 -13.83
CA ALA A 43 -7.78 11.28 -14.54
C ALA A 43 -8.38 11.24 -15.96
N ALA A 44 -8.25 10.13 -16.68
CA ALA A 44 -8.86 9.92 -17.99
C ALA A 44 -10.41 9.86 -17.95
N SER A 45 -10.99 9.56 -16.78
CA SER A 45 -12.44 9.60 -16.58
C SER A 45 -12.99 11.02 -16.41
N PHE A 46 -12.16 11.99 -16.00
CA PHE A 46 -12.61 13.36 -15.71
C PHE A 46 -12.16 14.37 -16.79
N SER A 47 -11.21 14.02 -17.64
CA SER A 47 -10.65 14.90 -18.67
C SER A 47 -10.17 14.09 -19.87
N ASP A 48 -10.33 14.64 -21.08
CA ASP A 48 -9.62 14.16 -22.26
C ASP A 48 -8.12 14.44 -22.10
N LEU A 49 -7.38 13.39 -21.76
CA LEU A 49 -5.95 13.49 -21.49
C LEU A 49 -5.15 13.15 -22.73
N THR A 50 -4.26 14.05 -23.11
CA THR A 50 -3.16 13.75 -24.04
C THR A 50 -2.08 12.92 -23.35
N VAL A 51 -1.29 12.16 -24.13
CA VAL A 51 -0.18 11.33 -23.60
C VAL A 51 0.81 12.15 -22.78
N SER A 52 1.04 13.42 -23.16
CA SER A 52 1.86 14.37 -22.41
C SER A 52 1.29 14.62 -21.01
N ASN A 53 -0.01 14.90 -20.91
CA ASN A 53 -0.67 15.19 -19.64
C ASN A 53 -0.70 13.95 -18.73
N MET A 54 -0.86 12.74 -19.29
CA MET A 54 -0.77 11.50 -18.52
C MET A 54 0.63 11.31 -17.90
N ALA A 55 1.70 11.60 -18.65
CA ALA A 55 3.06 11.51 -18.14
C ALA A 55 3.33 12.53 -17.02
N VAL A 56 2.82 13.75 -17.16
CA VAL A 56 2.95 14.79 -16.13
C VAL A 56 2.17 14.41 -14.87
N ILE A 57 0.94 13.91 -14.99
CA ILE A 57 0.13 13.44 -13.86
C ILE A 57 0.79 12.26 -13.15
N ALA A 58 1.33 11.29 -13.91
CA ALA A 58 2.06 10.17 -13.35
C ALA A 58 3.31 10.59 -12.58
N GLY A 59 4.10 11.51 -13.16
CA GLY A 59 5.29 12.06 -12.52
C GLY A 59 4.95 12.88 -11.26
N ALA A 60 3.94 13.75 -11.36
CA ALA A 60 3.44 14.54 -10.24
C ALA A 60 2.94 13.67 -9.09
N TRP A 61 2.22 12.59 -9.41
CA TRP A 61 1.77 11.60 -8.43
C TRP A 61 2.95 10.88 -7.76
N GLY A 62 3.96 10.48 -8.53
CA GLY A 62 5.18 9.86 -8.00
C GLY A 62 5.94 10.77 -7.03
N ILE A 63 6.10 12.05 -7.38
CA ILE A 63 6.74 13.06 -6.52
C ILE A 63 5.89 13.33 -5.27
N SER A 64 4.57 13.42 -5.43
CA SER A 64 3.65 13.56 -4.31
C SER A 64 3.78 12.38 -3.33
N LEU A 65 3.85 11.15 -3.84
CA LEU A 65 4.05 9.94 -3.04
C LEU A 65 5.36 9.96 -2.25
N THR A 66 6.48 10.34 -2.88
CA THR A 66 7.77 10.41 -2.18
C THR A 66 7.76 11.46 -1.09
N VAL A 67 7.18 12.64 -1.36
CA VAL A 67 7.03 13.71 -0.35
C VAL A 67 6.08 13.31 0.78
N GLY A 68 4.98 12.63 0.46
CA GLY A 68 4.05 12.09 1.46
C GLY A 68 4.73 11.12 2.42
N TRP A 69 5.60 10.24 1.91
CA TRP A 69 6.42 9.34 2.71
C TRP A 69 7.49 10.04 3.54
N LEU A 70 8.11 11.09 3.00
CA LEU A 70 9.12 11.91 3.68
C LEU A 70 8.50 12.82 4.75
N SER A 71 7.21 13.12 4.67
CA SER A 71 6.54 13.97 5.65
C SER A 71 6.33 13.17 6.95
N ILE A 72 7.21 13.45 7.92
CA ILE A 72 7.20 12.85 9.27
C ILE A 72 6.04 13.38 10.12
N LEU A 73 5.47 14.54 9.75
CA LEU A 73 4.54 15.30 10.59
C LEU A 73 3.06 14.87 10.50
N PRO A 74 2.46 14.58 9.33
CA PRO A 74 1.13 14.01 9.26
C PRO A 74 1.19 12.47 9.32
N PRO A 75 0.32 11.78 10.08
CA PRO A 75 0.24 10.33 10.01
C PRO A 75 -0.02 9.90 8.56
N VAL A 76 0.86 9.06 8.00
CA VAL A 76 0.77 8.54 6.62
C VAL A 76 0.86 9.64 5.54
N GLY A 77 1.42 10.81 5.85
CA GLY A 77 1.52 11.92 4.89
C GLY A 77 0.18 12.50 4.44
N LEU A 78 -0.88 12.25 5.22
CA LEU A 78 -2.23 12.79 5.00
C LEU A 78 -2.17 14.32 4.89
N GLY A 79 -2.67 14.84 3.77
CA GLY A 79 -2.69 16.28 3.48
C GLY A 79 -1.45 16.81 2.75
N ALA A 80 -0.23 16.42 3.13
CA ALA A 80 0.98 16.85 2.41
C ALA A 80 1.05 16.23 1.01
N ARG A 81 0.77 14.93 0.92
CA ARG A 81 0.68 14.20 -0.35
C ARG A 81 -0.43 14.76 -1.23
N ASP A 82 -1.63 14.83 -0.69
CA ASP A 82 -2.84 15.15 -1.45
C ASP A 82 -2.86 16.64 -1.83
N GLY A 83 -2.33 17.53 -0.98
CA GLY A 83 -2.13 18.95 -1.28
C GLY A 83 -1.09 19.16 -2.37
N LEU A 84 0.05 18.46 -2.32
CA LEU A 84 1.06 18.56 -3.37
C LEU A 84 0.55 17.99 -4.70
N ALA A 85 -0.19 16.87 -4.67
CA ALA A 85 -0.84 16.32 -5.86
C ALA A 85 -1.85 17.30 -6.45
N PHE A 86 -2.67 17.94 -5.61
CA PHE A 86 -3.63 18.95 -6.05
C PHE A 86 -2.93 20.15 -6.71
N VAL A 87 -1.88 20.69 -6.10
CA VAL A 87 -1.10 21.80 -6.67
C VAL A 87 -0.50 21.41 -8.02
N LEU A 88 0.10 20.21 -8.13
CA LEU A 88 0.72 19.77 -9.38
C LEU A 88 -0.32 19.45 -10.47
N PHE A 89 -1.48 18.86 -10.11
CA PHE A 89 -2.55 18.59 -11.07
C PHE A 89 -3.25 19.85 -11.55
N SER A 90 -3.36 20.89 -10.70
CA SER A 90 -3.94 22.19 -11.08
C SER A 90 -3.15 22.92 -12.17
N GLN A 91 -1.91 22.51 -12.46
CA GLN A 91 -1.12 23.05 -13.57
C GLN A 91 -1.52 22.48 -14.93
N VAL A 92 -2.25 21.36 -14.95
CA VAL A 92 -2.53 20.58 -16.17
C VAL A 92 -4.03 20.38 -16.38
N VAL A 93 -4.83 20.47 -15.32
CA VAL A 93 -6.27 20.22 -15.33
C VAL A 93 -6.99 21.30 -14.52
N ASP A 94 -8.25 21.60 -14.87
CA ASP A 94 -9.06 22.56 -14.13
C ASP A 94 -9.15 22.22 -12.64
N LEU A 95 -9.19 23.24 -11.78
CA LEU A 95 -9.22 23.07 -10.32
C LEU A 95 -10.29 22.08 -9.83
N PRO A 96 -11.55 22.09 -10.33
CA PRO A 96 -12.57 21.13 -9.91
C PRO A 96 -12.24 19.68 -10.30
N ALA A 97 -11.61 19.50 -11.47
CA ALA A 97 -11.17 18.18 -11.93
C ALA A 97 -9.96 17.69 -11.13
N ALA A 98 -8.98 18.56 -10.87
CA ALA A 98 -7.82 18.25 -10.04
C ALA A 98 -8.23 17.82 -8.62
N SER A 99 -9.17 18.53 -7.98
CA SER A 99 -9.68 18.13 -6.66
C SER A 99 -10.43 16.80 -6.71
N SER A 100 -11.23 16.57 -7.75
CA SER A 100 -12.00 15.32 -7.91
C SER A 100 -11.09 14.11 -8.11
N ILE A 101 -10.02 14.27 -8.90
CA ILE A 101 -9.01 13.22 -9.13
C ILE A 101 -8.32 12.85 -7.82
N VAL A 102 -7.89 13.84 -7.02
CA VAL A 102 -7.23 13.58 -5.73
C VAL A 102 -8.17 12.86 -4.77
N VAL A 103 -9.42 13.30 -4.64
CA VAL A 103 -10.41 12.64 -3.75
C VAL A 103 -10.72 11.22 -4.23
N ALA A 104 -10.99 11.03 -5.53
CA ALA A 104 -11.27 9.72 -6.10
C ALA A 104 -10.10 8.75 -5.92
N SER A 105 -8.86 9.22 -6.11
CA SER A 105 -7.66 8.41 -5.89
C SER A 105 -7.55 7.93 -4.44
N ARG A 106 -7.96 8.76 -3.48
CA ARG A 106 -7.93 8.41 -2.06
C ARG A 106 -8.98 7.37 -1.70
N LEU A 107 -10.18 7.50 -2.26
CA LEU A 107 -11.22 6.49 -2.11
C LEU A 107 -10.77 5.14 -2.65
N VAL A 108 -10.15 5.12 -3.83
CA VAL A 108 -9.63 3.87 -4.41
C VAL A 108 -8.54 3.28 -3.53
N MET A 109 -7.57 4.07 -3.08
CA MET A 109 -6.51 3.59 -2.20
C MET A 109 -7.02 3.02 -0.88
N LEU A 110 -7.92 3.74 -0.20
CA LEU A 110 -8.51 3.28 1.05
C LEU A 110 -9.33 2.01 0.84
N SER A 111 -10.04 1.92 -0.28
CA SER A 111 -10.80 0.71 -0.65
C SER A 111 -9.89 -0.47 -0.91
N THR A 112 -8.76 -0.27 -1.61
CA THR A 112 -7.79 -1.34 -1.87
C THR A 112 -7.08 -1.79 -0.60
N ASP A 113 -6.72 -0.86 0.29
CA ASP A 113 -6.08 -1.19 1.56
C ASP A 113 -7.06 -1.98 2.46
N LEU A 114 -8.33 -1.56 2.51
CA LEU A 114 -9.38 -2.28 3.24
C LEU A 114 -9.62 -3.68 2.67
N ALA A 115 -9.69 -3.81 1.34
CA ALA A 115 -9.84 -5.11 0.68
C ALA A 115 -8.65 -6.03 0.97
N PHE A 116 -7.44 -5.49 0.98
CA PHE A 116 -6.24 -6.23 1.34
C PHE A 116 -6.30 -6.73 2.79
N VAL A 117 -6.66 -5.86 3.74
CA VAL A 117 -6.83 -6.24 5.15
C VAL A 117 -7.87 -7.36 5.30
N ILE A 118 -9.03 -7.24 4.63
CA ILE A 118 -10.08 -8.26 4.65
C ILE A 118 -9.58 -9.59 4.07
N ALA A 119 -8.84 -9.56 2.96
CA ALA A 119 -8.29 -10.75 2.33
C ALA A 119 -7.26 -11.46 3.23
N VAL A 120 -6.38 -10.71 3.88
CA VAL A 120 -5.39 -11.21 4.83
C VAL A 120 -6.07 -11.81 6.05
N GLU A 121 -7.06 -11.11 6.63
CA GLU A 121 -7.79 -11.58 7.80
C GLU A 121 -8.60 -12.85 7.48
N SER A 122 -9.23 -12.91 6.30
CA SER A 122 -9.95 -14.10 5.82
C SER A 122 -9.03 -15.30 5.65
N THR A 123 -7.86 -15.09 5.03
CA THR A 123 -6.84 -16.14 4.85
C THR A 123 -6.32 -16.64 6.20
N SER A 124 -6.08 -15.73 7.15
CA SER A 124 -5.64 -16.07 8.50
C SER A 124 -6.69 -16.90 9.25
N LYS A 125 -7.96 -16.48 9.21
CA LYS A 125 -9.09 -17.22 9.80
C LYS A 125 -9.22 -18.63 9.21
N ILE A 126 -9.09 -18.77 7.89
CA ILE A 126 -9.13 -20.08 7.20
C ILE A 126 -7.97 -20.97 7.65
N ASN A 127 -6.76 -20.42 7.73
CA ASN A 127 -5.57 -21.17 8.11
C ASN A 127 -5.64 -21.66 9.57
N ILE A 128 -6.10 -20.82 10.49
CA ILE A 128 -6.34 -21.18 11.91
C ILE A 128 -7.40 -22.28 12.01
N LYS A 129 -8.50 -22.16 11.26
CA LYS A 129 -9.59 -23.16 11.26
C LYS A 129 -9.12 -24.50 10.70
N SER A 130 -8.31 -24.49 9.65
CA SER A 130 -7.66 -25.67 9.06
C SER A 130 -6.68 -26.34 10.03
N ALA A 131 -5.83 -25.55 10.70
CA ALA A 131 -4.89 -26.05 11.71
C ALA A 131 -5.60 -26.71 12.90
N LEU A 132 -6.68 -26.10 13.40
CA LEU A 132 -7.50 -26.67 14.47
C LEU A 132 -8.17 -27.98 14.06
N PHE A 133 -8.67 -28.07 12.82
CA PHE A 133 -9.29 -29.29 12.31
C PHE A 133 -8.27 -30.44 12.17
N LYS A 134 -7.09 -30.14 11.65
CA LYS A 134 -5.99 -31.12 11.51
C LYS A 134 -5.51 -31.64 12.87
N ASN A 135 -5.41 -30.78 13.88
CA ASN A 135 -5.06 -31.18 15.25
C ASN A 135 -6.15 -32.03 15.92
N ARG A 136 -7.43 -31.77 15.62
CA ARG A 136 -8.53 -32.58 16.16
C ARG A 136 -8.52 -34.00 15.58
N PHE A 137 -8.27 -34.13 14.28
CA PHE A 137 -8.16 -35.44 13.61
C PHE A 137 -6.92 -36.23 14.04
N SER A 138 -5.79 -35.57 14.25
CA SER A 138 -4.57 -36.25 14.73
C SER A 138 -4.75 -36.78 16.17
N LYS A 139 -5.47 -36.04 17.02
CA LYS A 139 -5.78 -36.45 18.39
C LYS A 139 -6.75 -37.63 18.45
N VAL A 140 -7.80 -37.64 17.62
CA VAL A 140 -8.74 -38.78 17.52
C VAL A 140 -8.03 -40.04 17.02
N ARG A 141 -7.11 -39.91 16.04
CA ARG A 141 -6.36 -41.06 15.53
C ARG A 141 -5.44 -41.71 16.57
N ARG A 142 -4.85 -40.92 17.49
CA ARG A 142 -4.00 -41.44 18.58
C ARG A 142 -4.76 -42.13 19.71
N LEU A 143 -6.08 -41.93 19.82
CA LEU A 143 -6.91 -42.57 20.84
C LEU A 143 -7.46 -43.93 20.39
N ASN A 144 -7.37 -44.24 19.09
CA ASN A 144 -7.85 -45.50 18.49
C ASN A 144 -6.72 -46.49 18.17
N THR A 145 -5.51 -46.24 18.67
CA THR A 145 -4.32 -47.13 18.60
C THR A 145 -3.82 -47.35 20.01
#